data_AF-A0A2E0YSG8-F1
#
_entry.id   AF-A0A2E0YSG8-F1
#
_cell.length_a   1.000
_cell.length_b   1.000
_cell.length_c   1.000
_cell.angle_alpha   90.00
_cell.angle_beta   90.00
_cell.angle_gamma   90.00
#
_symmetry.space_group_name_H-M   'P 1'
#
loop_
_entity.id
_entity.type
_entity.pdbx_description
1 polymer ?
#
loop_
_entity_poly.entity_id
_entity_poly.type
_entity_poly.pdbx_seq_one_letter_code
_entity_poly.pdbx_strand_id
1 'polypeptide(L)'
;MDSRLYFVLGDLFSNLLVAILAGWLCSLLIPAGWNMFLAMLVAMVIGMAVGLVLFFPLGVAFGAMEVMLPTMFTGMFSGMVVGMWAAMMPLGGLQAVAAGAVCGLVGVNVIWILNNSLRGVQEPREGA
;
A
#
# COMPACT_ATOMS: atom_id res chain seq x y z
N MET A 1 -1.38 18.89 -19.98
CA MET A 1 -1.52 17.48 -19.56
C MET A 1 -0.46 17.12 -18.51
N ASP A 2 -0.05 18.08 -17.66
CA ASP A 2 1.30 18.07 -17.08
C ASP A 2 1.35 17.86 -15.55
N SER A 3 0.19 17.89 -14.87
CA SER A 3 0.08 17.60 -13.44
C SER A 3 -0.17 16.11 -13.15
N ARG A 4 -0.72 15.33 -14.11
CA ARG A 4 -1.08 13.92 -13.89
C ARG A 4 0.11 13.00 -13.60
N LEU A 5 1.26 13.22 -14.26
CA LEU A 5 2.44 12.37 -14.06
C LEU A 5 3.04 12.53 -12.66
N TYR A 6 3.04 13.76 -12.12
CA TYR A 6 3.52 14.02 -10.75
C TYR A 6 2.65 13.32 -9.70
N PHE A 7 1.33 13.35 -9.86
CA PHE A 7 0.41 12.63 -8.98
C PHE A 7 0.56 11.11 -9.07
N VAL A 8 0.71 10.56 -10.28
CA VAL A 8 0.89 9.10 -10.48
C VAL A 8 2.23 8.63 -9.90
N LEU A 9 3.31 9.38 -10.10
CA LEU A 9 4.62 9.06 -9.52
C LEU A 9 4.60 9.19 -8.00
N GLY A 10 3.93 10.22 -7.47
CA GLY A 10 3.74 10.41 -6.04
C GLY A 10 2.95 9.27 -5.39
N ASP A 11 1.86 8.83 -6.04
CA ASP A 11 1.04 7.71 -5.57
C ASP A 11 1.83 6.39 -5.62
N LEU A 12 2.53 6.12 -6.73
CA LEU A 12 3.39 4.93 -6.84
C LEU A 12 4.45 4.90 -5.74
N PHE A 13 5.17 6.01 -5.54
CA PHE A 13 6.20 6.12 -4.52
C PHE A 13 5.63 5.95 -3.10
N SER A 14 4.51 6.61 -2.82
CA SER A 14 3.84 6.58 -1.52
C SER A 14 3.39 5.17 -1.15
N ASN A 15 2.74 4.47 -2.07
CA ASN A 15 2.28 3.09 -1.85
C ASN A 15 3.45 2.11 -1.69
N LEU A 16 4.51 2.28 -2.48
CA LEU A 16 5.69 1.41 -2.37
C LEU A 16 6.35 1.58 -0.99
N LEU A 17 6.52 2.83 -0.57
CA LEU A 17 7.16 3.17 0.70
C LEU A 17 6.33 2.68 1.90
N VAL A 18 5.01 2.87 1.87
CA VAL A 18 4.08 2.36 2.89
C VAL A 18 4.12 0.84 2.96
N ALA A 19 4.04 0.16 1.80
CA ALA A 19 3.99 -1.29 1.76
C ALA A 19 5.32 -1.94 2.23
N ILE A 20 6.47 -1.34 1.88
CA ILE A 20 7.79 -1.77 2.36
C ILE A 20 7.89 -1.61 3.88
N LEU A 21 7.53 -0.44 4.40
CA LEU A 21 7.64 -0.16 5.83
C LEU A 21 6.67 -1.02 6.65
N ALA A 22 5.44 -1.20 6.17
CA ALA A 22 4.47 -2.09 6.81
C ALA A 22 4.96 -3.54 6.85
N GLY A 23 5.48 -4.06 5.73
CA GLY A 23 6.02 -5.42 5.66
C GLY A 23 7.25 -5.62 6.55
N TRP A 24 8.18 -4.67 6.53
CA TRP A 24 9.36 -4.71 7.39
C TRP A 24 9.00 -4.67 8.88
N LEU A 25 8.09 -3.77 9.29
CA LEU A 25 7.62 -3.70 10.67
C LEU A 25 6.90 -4.99 11.09
N CYS A 26 6.07 -5.57 10.22
CA CYS A 26 5.41 -6.84 10.50
C CYS A 26 6.43 -7.98 10.72
N SER A 27 7.53 -8.00 9.96
CA SER A 27 8.58 -9.01 10.16
C SER A 27 9.35 -8.89 11.48
N LEU A 28 9.40 -7.69 12.07
CA LEU A 28 10.04 -7.45 13.36
C LEU A 28 9.10 -7.74 14.54
N LEU A 29 7.81 -7.47 14.36
CA LEU A 29 6.81 -7.53 15.43
C LEU A 29 6.11 -8.89 15.54
N ILE A 30 6.06 -9.67 14.46
CA ILE A 30 5.33 -10.94 14.41
C ILE A 30 6.33 -12.10 14.42
N PRO A 31 6.45 -12.84 15.55
CA PRO A 31 7.32 -14.00 15.62
C PRO A 31 6.69 -15.21 14.91
N ALA A 32 7.56 -16.11 14.41
CA ALA A 32 7.14 -17.37 13.82
C ALA A 32 6.46 -18.27 14.86
N GLY A 33 5.36 -18.92 14.48
CA GLY A 33 4.57 -19.80 15.36
C GLY A 33 3.39 -19.12 16.06
N TRP A 34 3.15 -17.83 15.80
CA TRP A 34 1.89 -17.19 16.20
C TRP A 34 0.68 -17.77 15.48
N ASN A 35 -0.49 -17.72 16.13
CA ASN A 35 -1.75 -18.07 15.48
C ASN A 35 -1.97 -17.12 14.29
N MET A 36 -2.10 -17.68 13.09
CA MET A 36 -2.24 -16.91 11.84
C MET A 36 -3.36 -15.88 11.91
N PHE A 37 -4.47 -16.19 12.57
CA PHE A 37 -5.60 -15.27 12.67
C PHE A 37 -5.26 -14.03 13.50
N LEU A 38 -4.52 -14.22 14.60
CA LEU A 38 -4.06 -13.12 15.45
C LEU A 38 -2.98 -12.30 14.75
N ALA A 39 -2.05 -12.97 14.07
CA ALA A 39 -1.01 -12.33 13.27
C ALA A 39 -1.62 -11.45 12.17
N MET A 40 -2.65 -11.93 11.47
CA MET A 40 -3.36 -11.15 10.45
C MET A 40 -4.01 -9.89 11.02
N LEU A 41 -4.73 -9.98 12.14
CA LEU A 41 -5.37 -8.82 12.78
C LEU A 41 -4.35 -7.79 13.24
N VAL A 42 -3.26 -8.23 13.87
CA VAL A 42 -2.19 -7.34 14.32
C VAL A 42 -1.49 -6.69 13.13
N ALA A 43 -1.17 -7.47 12.09
CA ALA A 43 -0.52 -6.96 10.90
C ALA A 43 -1.39 -5.96 10.11
N MET A 44 -2.71 -6.18 10.11
CA MET A 44 -3.68 -5.25 9.55
C MET A 44 -3.63 -3.90 10.28
N VAL A 45 -3.66 -3.91 11.61
CA VAL A 45 -3.59 -2.69 12.43
C VAL A 45 -2.25 -1.97 12.24
N ILE A 46 -1.14 -2.71 12.21
CA ILE A 46 0.19 -2.16 11.94
C ILE A 46 0.23 -1.52 10.54
N GLY A 47 -0.24 -2.23 9.52
CA GLY A 47 -0.27 -1.75 8.15
C GLY A 47 -1.09 -0.48 7.98
N MET A 48 -2.26 -0.42 8.63
CA MET A 48 -3.08 0.80 8.66
C MET A 48 -2.42 1.94 9.43
N ALA A 49 -1.79 1.67 10.58
CA ALA A 49 -1.09 2.69 11.34
C ALA A 49 0.06 3.31 10.55
N VAL A 50 0.84 2.48 9.84
CA VAL A 50 1.91 2.93 8.94
C VAL A 50 1.35 3.78 7.81
N GLY A 51 0.26 3.34 7.17
CA GLY A 51 -0.45 4.13 6.15
C GLY A 51 -0.92 5.48 6.68
N LEU A 52 -1.46 5.54 7.90
CA LEU A 52 -1.97 6.77 8.52
C LEU A 52 -0.85 7.76 8.86
N VAL A 53 0.25 7.25 9.41
CA VAL A 53 1.42 8.08 9.75
C VAL A 53 2.07 8.65 8.49
N LEU A 54 2.22 7.85 7.44
CA LEU A 54 2.84 8.28 6.19
C LEU A 54 1.91 9.12 5.32
N PHE A 55 0.60 8.95 5.45
CA PHE A 55 -0.40 9.80 4.82
C PHE A 55 -0.22 11.28 5.21
N PHE A 56 0.13 11.58 6.46
CA PHE A 56 0.23 12.97 6.93
C PHE A 56 1.24 13.82 6.14
N PRO A 57 2.53 13.41 5.99
CA PRO A 57 3.49 14.15 5.15
C PRO A 57 3.21 14.01 3.64
N LEU A 58 2.77 12.84 3.17
CA LEU A 58 2.59 12.57 1.74
C LEU A 58 1.32 13.25 1.19
N GLY A 59 0.27 13.37 2.00
CA GLY A 59 -0.98 14.05 1.65
C GLY A 59 -0.81 15.57 1.51
N VAL A 60 0.13 16.17 2.24
CA VAL A 60 0.48 17.60 2.07
C VAL A 60 1.24 17.82 0.75
N ALA A 61 2.10 16.88 0.35
CA ALA A 61 2.92 17.00 -0.86
C ALA A 61 2.20 16.63 -2.16
N PHE A 62 1.28 15.65 -2.11
CA PHE A 62 0.68 15.01 -3.29
C PHE A 62 -0.86 15.02 -3.29
N GLY A 63 -1.51 15.71 -2.35
CA GLY A 63 -2.97 15.83 -2.29
C GLY A 63 -3.63 14.82 -1.34
N ALA A 64 -4.38 15.33 -0.37
CA ALA A 64 -4.86 14.54 0.76
C ALA A 64 -5.86 13.43 0.38
N MET A 65 -6.81 13.67 -0.51
CA MET A 65 -7.85 12.67 -0.80
C MET A 65 -7.39 11.57 -1.78
N GLU A 66 -6.44 11.87 -2.66
CA GLU A 66 -5.98 10.90 -3.66
C GLU A 66 -4.97 9.90 -3.09
N VAL A 67 -4.15 10.30 -2.11
CA VAL A 67 -3.12 9.45 -1.50
C VAL A 67 -3.64 8.64 -0.31
N MET A 68 -4.69 9.11 0.38
CA MET A 68 -5.18 8.43 1.59
C MET A 68 -5.75 7.03 1.28
N LEU A 69 -6.58 6.91 0.25
CA LEU A 69 -7.23 5.63 -0.08
C LEU A 69 -6.21 4.57 -0.54
N PRO A 70 -5.29 4.86 -1.49
CA PRO A 70 -4.28 3.92 -1.90
C PRO A 70 -3.36 3.48 -0.78
N THR A 71 -2.80 4.44 -0.02
CA THR A 71 -1.80 4.13 1.01
C THR A 71 -2.37 3.28 2.15
N MET A 72 -3.62 3.53 2.54
CA MET A 72 -4.30 2.70 3.53
C MET A 72 -4.56 1.29 3.02
N PHE A 73 -5.04 1.15 1.79
CA PHE A 73 -5.32 -0.14 1.18
C PHE A 73 -4.02 -0.96 1.01
N THR A 74 -2.97 -0.35 0.48
CA THR A 74 -1.68 -1.04 0.26
C THR A 74 -0.96 -1.36 1.57
N GLY A 75 -1.02 -0.47 2.57
CA GLY A 75 -0.50 -0.73 3.91
C GLY A 75 -1.19 -1.92 4.57
N MET A 76 -2.53 -1.95 4.52
CA MET A 76 -3.32 -3.06 5.04
C MET A 76 -3.02 -4.37 4.30
N PHE A 77 -3.03 -4.36 2.97
CA PHE A 77 -2.79 -5.55 2.15
C PHE A 77 -1.38 -6.12 2.36
N SER A 78 -0.35 -5.26 2.29
CA SER A 78 1.04 -5.64 2.54
C SER A 78 1.23 -6.19 3.96
N GLY A 79 0.68 -5.50 4.96
CA GLY A 79 0.74 -5.94 6.35
C GLY A 79 0.17 -7.34 6.53
N MET A 80 -1.04 -7.60 6.03
CA MET A 80 -1.65 -8.92 6.13
C MET A 80 -0.83 -10.02 5.43
N VAL A 81 -0.39 -9.79 4.20
CA VAL A 81 0.38 -10.79 3.43
C VAL A 81 1.70 -11.11 4.13
N VAL A 82 2.47 -10.09 4.53
CA VAL A 82 3.77 -10.29 5.16
C VAL A 82 3.62 -10.82 6.60
N GLY A 83 2.63 -10.35 7.35
CA GLY A 83 2.37 -10.80 8.71
C GLY A 83 1.90 -12.25 8.78
N MET A 84 1.06 -12.68 7.83
CA MET A 84 0.70 -14.11 7.71
C MET A 84 1.91 -14.96 7.35
N TRP A 85 2.74 -14.48 6.42
CA TRP A 85 3.94 -15.21 6.01
C TRP A 85 4.95 -15.34 7.16
N ALA A 86 5.19 -14.25 7.91
CA ALA A 86 6.07 -14.23 9.08
C ALA A 86 5.58 -15.17 10.21
N ALA A 87 4.27 -15.34 10.37
CA ALA A 87 3.71 -16.26 11.36
C ALA A 87 3.87 -17.73 10.96
N MET A 88 3.79 -18.07 9.66
CA MET A 88 3.95 -19.44 9.17
C MET A 88 5.40 -19.91 9.14
N MET A 89 6.32 -19.03 8.77
CA MET A 89 7.72 -19.36 8.59
C MET A 89 8.59 -18.15 8.87
N PRO A 90 9.80 -18.35 9.45
CA PRO A 90 10.69 -17.26 9.75
C PRO A 90 11.07 -16.52 8.46
N LEU A 91 10.69 -15.24 8.38
CA LEU A 91 11.00 -14.37 7.26
C LEU A 91 12.27 -13.56 7.54
N GLY A 92 13.20 -13.56 6.59
CA GLY A 92 14.30 -12.59 6.62
C GLY A 92 13.80 -11.18 6.32
N GLY A 93 14.39 -10.15 6.95
CA GLY A 93 13.97 -8.76 6.74
C GLY A 93 14.00 -8.31 5.27
N LEU A 94 14.97 -8.78 4.49
CA LEU A 94 15.03 -8.47 3.05
C LEU A 94 13.88 -9.12 2.26
N GLN A 95 13.46 -10.33 2.64
CA GLN A 95 12.31 -11.01 2.03
C GLN A 95 11.01 -10.30 2.38
N ALA A 96 10.88 -9.80 3.61
CA ALA A 96 9.72 -9.01 4.05
C ALA A 96 9.61 -7.68 3.29
N VAL A 97 10.74 -7.00 3.09
CA VAL A 97 10.82 -5.78 2.28
C VAL A 97 10.44 -6.07 0.82
N ALA A 98 10.98 -7.14 0.22
CA ALA A 98 10.67 -7.52 -1.15
C ALA A 98 9.19 -7.90 -1.32
N ALA A 99 8.64 -8.70 -0.41
CA ALA A 99 7.23 -9.07 -0.40
C ALA A 99 6.32 -7.84 -0.25
N GLY A 100 6.67 -6.92 0.66
CA GLY A 100 5.96 -5.66 0.82
C GLY A 100 6.01 -4.78 -0.43
N ALA A 101 7.18 -4.66 -1.08
CA ALA A 101 7.32 -3.91 -2.33
C ALA A 101 6.43 -4.50 -3.44
N VAL A 102 6.40 -5.84 -3.59
CA VAL A 102 5.52 -6.51 -4.55
C VAL A 102 4.05 -6.23 -4.23
N CYS A 103 3.64 -6.29 -2.96
CA CYS A 103 2.28 -5.99 -2.54
C CYS A 103 1.88 -4.53 -2.86
N GLY A 104 2.79 -3.58 -2.64
CA GLY A 104 2.58 -2.17 -3.00
C GLY A 104 2.43 -1.97 -4.50
N LEU A 105 3.28 -2.62 -5.31
CA LEU A 105 3.23 -2.57 -6.78
C LEU A 105 1.92 -3.17 -7.31
N VAL A 106 1.52 -4.34 -6.79
CA VAL A 106 0.24 -4.98 -7.16
C VAL A 106 -0.93 -4.09 -6.74
N GLY A 107 -0.91 -3.54 -5.53
CA GLY A 107 -1.97 -2.68 -5.03
C GLY A 107 -2.18 -1.43 -5.87
N VAL A 108 -1.11 -0.73 -6.24
CA VAL A 108 -1.18 0.45 -7.14
C VAL A 108 -1.76 0.07 -8.51
N ASN A 109 -1.31 -1.04 -9.10
CA ASN A 109 -1.83 -1.48 -10.40
C ASN A 109 -3.33 -1.81 -10.31
N VAL A 110 -3.76 -2.49 -9.26
CA VAL A 110 -5.17 -2.82 -9.05
C VAL A 110 -6.01 -1.55 -8.89
N ILE A 111 -5.57 -0.60 -8.06
CA ILE A 111 -6.26 0.68 -7.87
C ILE A 111 -6.35 1.44 -9.19
N TRP A 112 -5.27 1.48 -9.96
CA TRP A 112 -5.24 2.15 -11.25
C TRP A 112 -6.22 1.53 -12.26
N ILE A 113 -6.25 0.19 -12.38
CA ILE A 113 -7.18 -0.53 -13.25
C ILE A 113 -8.63 -0.26 -12.83
N LEU A 114 -8.94 -0.36 -11.53
CA LEU A 114 -10.28 -0.13 -11.01
C LEU A 114 -10.73 1.32 -11.25
N ASN A 115 -9.86 2.29 -10.97
CA ASN A 115 -10.14 3.71 -11.20
C ASN A 115 -10.37 3.98 -12.70
N ASN A 116 -9.58 3.36 -13.58
CA ASN A 116 -9.78 3.50 -15.03
C ASN A 116 -11.09 2.84 -15.51
N SER A 117 -11.45 1.68 -14.95
CA SER A 117 -12.72 1.00 -15.27
C SER A 117 -13.94 1.80 -14.81
N LEU A 118 -13.86 2.49 -13.67
CA LEU A 118 -14.97 3.26 -13.10
C LEU A 118 -15.18 4.62 -13.78
N ARG A 119 -14.12 5.20 -14.37
CA ARG A 119 -14.20 6.52 -15.04
C ARG A 119 -14.97 6.50 -16.36
N GLY A 120 -15.27 5.33 -16.91
CA GLY A 120 -16.00 5.19 -18.18
C GLY A 120 -15.25 5.80 -19.38
N VAL A 121 -15.77 5.59 -20.59
CA VAL A 121 -15.25 6.24 -21.80
C VAL A 121 -15.52 7.73 -21.65
N GLN A 122 -14.46 8.56 -21.54
CA GLN A 122 -14.63 10.00 -21.62
C GLN A 122 -14.99 10.34 -23.06
N GLU A 123 -16.26 10.65 -23.33
CA GLU A 123 -16.63 11.26 -24.60
C GLU A 123 -15.77 12.53 -24.78
N PRO A 124 -15.15 12.73 -25.95
CA PRO A 124 -14.47 13.98 -26.23
C PRO A 124 -15.50 15.09 -26.05
N ARG A 125 -15.22 16.08 -25.19
CA ARG A 125 -15.99 17.32 -25.17
C ARG A 125 -15.92 17.92 -26.57
N GLU A 126 -17.00 17.79 -27.33
CA GLU A 126 -17.21 18.63 -28.51
C GLU A 126 -17.41 20.08 -28.02
N GLY A 127 -16.53 20.98 -28.45
CA GLY A 127 -16.49 22.40 -28.09
C GLY A 127 -15.16 22.76 -27.43
N ALA A 128 -14.15 23.22 -28.18
CA ALA A 128 -14.03 24.59 -28.71
C ALA A 128 -13.97 25.64 -27.60
#